data_AF-A0A2N2I0L7-F1
#
_entry.id   AF-A0A2N2I0L7-F1
#
_cell.length_a   1.000
_cell.length_b   1.000
_cell.length_c   1.000
_cell.angle_alpha   90.00
_cell.angle_beta   90.00
_cell.angle_gamma   90.00
#
_symmetry.space_group_name_H-M   'P 1'
#
loop_
_entity.id
_entity.type
_entity.pdbx_description
1 polymer ?
#
loop_
_entity_poly.entity_id
_entity_poly.type
_entity_poly.pdbx_seq_one_letter_code
_entity_poly.pdbx_strand_id
1 'polypeptide(L)'
;MVDSIRLLDVTEQNAEEIAEHWAMEVQKNKRTTHYQNIKKEKLVVYAIDFYRNLKKLLVPDDRIEFTQKYFLKYAKKCHDIGIPLHEAIYGLNLMRRHMWLYADFQAIFIDALEHNQAIDSIMRIMLMMDYAVYEITQYYLDKQ
;
A
#
# COMPACT_ATOMS: atom_id res chain seq x y z
N MET A 1 5.71 19.57 -14.85
CA MET A 1 6.43 19.20 -13.61
C MET A 1 5.44 18.49 -12.73
N VAL A 2 5.60 17.18 -12.53
CA VAL A 2 4.88 16.51 -11.44
C VAL A 2 5.62 16.92 -10.19
N ASP A 3 5.19 18.02 -9.59
CA ASP A 3 5.73 18.46 -8.31
C ASP A 3 5.67 17.24 -7.37
N SER A 4 6.81 17.00 -6.72
CA SER A 4 6.96 15.92 -5.77
C SER A 4 5.78 16.00 -4.80
N ILE A 5 4.89 15.01 -4.87
CA ILE A 5 3.75 14.94 -3.97
C ILE A 5 4.38 14.82 -2.57
N ARG A 6 4.37 15.90 -1.78
CA ARG A 6 4.98 15.96 -0.44
C ARG A 6 4.52 14.79 0.44
N LEU A 7 3.28 14.36 0.23
CA LEU A 7 2.68 13.17 0.83
C LEU A 7 3.44 11.87 0.52
N LEU A 8 3.92 11.68 -0.71
CA LEU A 8 4.73 10.52 -1.10
C LEU A 8 6.13 10.60 -0.49
N ASP A 9 6.73 11.78 -0.46
CA ASP A 9 8.06 11.97 0.13
C ASP A 9 8.02 11.69 1.64
N VAL A 10 7.01 12.18 2.37
CA VAL A 10 6.80 11.86 3.79
C VAL A 10 6.58 10.37 4.01
N THR A 11 5.81 9.71 3.14
CA THR A 11 5.57 8.27 3.26
C THR A 11 6.85 7.46 3.01
N GLU A 12 7.66 7.85 2.03
CA GLU A 12 8.91 7.17 1.69
C GLU A 12 9.98 7.36 2.77
N GLN A 13 10.10 8.58 3.33
CA GLN A 13 11.05 8.90 4.40
C GLN A 13 10.73 8.19 5.72
N ASN A 14 9.46 7.89 5.97
CA ASN A 14 8.99 7.25 7.20
C ASN A 14 8.51 5.80 6.96
N ALA A 15 8.91 5.19 5.84
CA ALA A 15 8.43 3.88 5.40
C ALA A 15 8.64 2.78 6.46
N GLU A 16 9.79 2.80 7.16
CA GLU A 16 10.13 1.88 8.23
C GLU A 16 9.12 1.93 9.38
N GLU A 17 8.85 3.12 9.92
CA GLU A 17 7.95 3.31 11.05
C GLU A 17 6.50 2.92 10.67
N ILE A 18 6.05 3.37 9.50
CA ILE A 18 4.72 3.05 8.99
C ILE A 18 4.58 1.53 8.76
N ALA A 19 5.64 0.88 8.26
CA ALA A 19 5.68 -0.56 8.06
C ALA A 19 5.66 -1.36 9.38
N GLU A 20 6.31 -0.87 10.43
CA GLU A 20 6.24 -1.49 11.75
C GLU A 20 4.84 -1.43 12.34
N HIS A 21 4.17 -0.28 12.24
CA HIS A 21 2.79 -0.12 12.67
C HIS A 21 1.85 -1.06 11.90
N TRP A 22 2.01 -1.14 10.58
CA TRP A 22 1.25 -2.07 9.75
C TRP A 22 1.48 -3.54 10.14
N ALA A 23 2.75 -3.93 10.32
CA ALA A 23 3.10 -5.32 10.65
C ALA A 23 2.50 -5.75 11.99
N MET A 24 2.47 -4.85 12.98
CA MET A 24 1.81 -5.10 14.26
C MET A 24 0.29 -5.24 14.12
N GLU A 25 -0.34 -4.41 13.29
CA GLU A 25 -1.79 -4.45 13.07
C GLU A 25 -2.21 -5.76 12.39
N VAL A 26 -1.57 -6.15 11.29
CA VAL A 26 -1.93 -7.40 10.59
C VAL A 26 -1.66 -8.65 11.43
N GLN A 27 -0.72 -8.61 12.38
CA GLN A 27 -0.49 -9.73 13.31
C GLN A 27 -1.51 -9.78 14.47
N LYS A 28 -2.19 -8.68 14.79
CA LYS A 28 -3.18 -8.64 15.88
C LYS A 28 -4.62 -8.70 15.37
N ASN A 29 -4.84 -8.42 14.09
CA ASN A 29 -6.18 -8.27 13.54
C ASN A 29 -6.84 -9.64 13.28
N LYS A 30 -8.09 -9.80 13.75
CA LYS A 30 -8.88 -11.03 13.61
C LYS A 30 -9.27 -11.33 12.17
N ARG A 31 -9.15 -10.35 11.25
CA ARG A 31 -9.43 -10.48 9.82
C ARG A 31 -8.18 -10.80 8.99
N THR A 32 -7.03 -11.03 9.62
CA THR A 32 -5.75 -11.34 8.97
C THR A 32 -5.01 -12.46 9.71
N THR A 33 -5.71 -13.56 9.99
CA THR A 33 -5.16 -14.63 10.85
C THR A 33 -3.97 -15.35 10.23
N HIS A 34 -3.85 -15.38 8.90
CA HIS A 34 -2.71 -16.02 8.23
C HIS A 34 -1.43 -15.20 8.38
N TYR A 35 -1.53 -13.88 8.52
CA TYR A 35 -0.38 -13.00 8.77
C TYR A 35 0.27 -13.24 10.13
N GLN A 36 -0.46 -13.78 11.11
CA GLN A 36 0.05 -14.06 12.47
C GLN A 36 1.18 -15.10 12.46
N ASN A 37 1.20 -15.98 11.46
CA ASN A 37 2.21 -17.02 11.29
C ASN A 37 3.46 -16.53 10.56
N ILE A 38 3.51 -15.28 10.12
CA ILE A 38 4.63 -14.69 9.39
C ILE A 38 5.49 -13.89 10.38
N LYS A 39 6.81 -14.10 10.36
CA LYS A 39 7.76 -13.32 11.16
C LYS A 39 7.59 -11.81 10.90
N LYS A 40 7.52 -11.01 11.95
CA LYS A 40 7.28 -9.55 11.87
C LYS A 40 8.28 -8.87 10.95
N GLU A 41 9.55 -9.26 11.00
CA GLU A 41 10.63 -8.67 10.20
C GLU A 41 10.38 -8.86 8.70
N LYS A 42 9.82 -10.01 8.30
CA LYS A 42 9.44 -10.25 6.89
C LYS A 42 8.28 -9.35 6.48
N LEU A 43 7.29 -9.18 7.36
CA LEU A 43 6.15 -8.30 7.11
C LEU A 43 6.61 -6.85 6.93
N VAL A 44 7.48 -6.35 7.82
CA VAL A 44 8.06 -5.02 7.72
C VAL A 44 8.75 -4.82 6.36
N VAL A 45 9.58 -5.76 5.92
CA VAL A 45 10.22 -5.70 4.60
C VAL A 45 9.19 -5.62 3.46
N TYR A 46 8.06 -6.33 3.57
CA TYR A 46 7.03 -6.32 2.52
C TYR A 46 6.30 -4.97 2.45
N ALA A 47 6.03 -4.35 3.60
CA ALA A 47 5.41 -3.03 3.65
C ALA A 47 6.37 -1.91 3.22
N ILE A 48 7.65 -1.98 3.60
CA ILE A 48 8.68 -1.03 3.15
C ILE A 48 8.79 -1.03 1.61
N ASP A 49 8.79 -2.22 0.99
CA ASP A 49 8.81 -2.34 -0.47
C ASP A 49 7.60 -1.63 -1.11
N PHE A 50 6.41 -1.78 -0.52
CA PHE A 50 5.23 -1.05 -0.96
C PHE A 50 5.38 0.47 -0.85
N TYR A 51 5.76 0.98 0.33
CA TYR A 51 5.87 2.43 0.54
C TYR A 51 6.94 3.08 -0.33
N ARG A 52 8.09 2.42 -0.54
CA ARG A 52 9.17 2.91 -1.42
C ARG A 52 8.81 2.89 -2.91
N ASN A 53 7.87 2.04 -3.32
CA ASN A 53 7.43 2.00 -4.72
C ASN A 53 6.22 2.90 -5.00
N LEU A 54 5.63 3.58 -4.00
CA LEU A 54 4.45 4.44 -4.21
C LEU A 54 4.65 5.52 -5.27
N LYS A 55 5.81 6.18 -5.29
CA LYS A 55 6.14 7.19 -6.32
C LYS A 55 6.10 6.59 -7.73
N LYS A 56 6.65 5.40 -7.91
CA LYS A 56 6.62 4.67 -9.18
C LYS A 56 5.23 4.15 -9.55
N LEU A 57 4.39 3.86 -8.56
CA LEU A 57 3.01 3.43 -8.79
C LEU A 57 2.08 4.59 -9.20
N LEU A 58 2.43 5.84 -8.86
CA LEU A 58 1.51 6.99 -8.97
C LEU A 58 1.93 8.07 -9.99
N VAL A 59 3.20 8.10 -10.40
CA VAL A 59 3.78 9.18 -11.21
C VAL A 59 3.99 8.87 -12.71
N PRO A 60 4.36 7.66 -13.16
CA PRO A 60 4.75 7.44 -14.56
C PRO A 60 3.61 7.57 -15.60
N ASP A 61 3.99 7.87 -16.84
CA ASP A 61 3.07 7.90 -18.00
C ASP A 61 2.52 6.49 -18.35
N ASP A 62 3.29 5.44 -18.06
CA ASP A 62 2.95 4.01 -18.24
C ASP A 62 2.41 3.34 -16.96
N ARG A 63 1.92 4.14 -15.99
CA ARG A 63 1.49 3.70 -14.66
C ARG A 63 0.62 2.44 -14.65
N ILE A 64 -0.23 2.24 -15.66
CA ILE A 64 -1.14 1.08 -15.73
C ILE A 64 -0.33 -0.22 -15.80
N GLU A 65 0.63 -0.33 -16.73
CA GLU A 65 1.40 -1.56 -16.93
C GLU A 65 2.29 -1.86 -15.71
N PHE A 66 2.94 -0.83 -15.14
CA PHE A 66 3.76 -1.00 -13.94
C PHE A 66 2.92 -1.40 -12.73
N THR A 67 1.78 -0.74 -12.52
CA THR A 67 0.84 -1.01 -11.41
C THR A 67 0.30 -2.44 -11.49
N GLN A 68 -0.11 -2.88 -12.68
CA GLN A 68 -0.56 -4.25 -12.91
C GLN A 68 0.54 -5.27 -12.58
N LYS A 69 1.74 -5.10 -13.13
CA LYS A 69 2.88 -6.00 -12.85
C LYS A 69 3.23 -6.03 -11.36
N TYR A 70 3.17 -4.90 -10.67
CA TYR A 70 3.45 -4.82 -9.25
C TYR A 70 2.41 -5.59 -8.43
N PHE A 71 1.11 -5.35 -8.66
CA PHE A 71 0.05 -6.01 -7.89
C PHE A 71 -0.12 -7.49 -8.24
N LEU A 72 0.22 -7.89 -9.47
CA LEU A 72 0.34 -9.30 -9.83
C LEU A 72 1.44 -10.01 -9.01
N LYS A 73 2.61 -9.37 -8.86
CA LYS A 73 3.69 -9.90 -7.99
C LYS A 73 3.26 -9.98 -6.54
N TYR A 74 2.54 -8.96 -6.04
CA TYR A 74 1.96 -8.97 -4.70
C TYR A 74 0.99 -10.14 -4.52
N ALA A 75 0.02 -10.31 -5.43
CA ALA A 75 -0.96 -11.37 -5.40
C ALA A 75 -0.30 -12.76 -5.43
N LYS A 76 0.65 -12.96 -6.34
CA LYS A 76 1.45 -14.19 -6.43
C LYS A 76 2.16 -14.48 -5.12
N LYS A 77 2.83 -13.49 -4.53
CA LYS A 77 3.56 -13.67 -3.27
C LYS A 77 2.65 -14.03 -2.12
N CYS A 78 1.50 -13.36 -1.98
CA CYS A 78 0.49 -13.69 -0.96
C CYS A 78 -0.03 -15.12 -1.14
N HIS A 79 -0.33 -15.50 -2.38
CA HIS A 79 -0.79 -16.85 -2.71
C HIS A 79 0.28 -17.92 -2.40
N ASP A 80 1.53 -17.70 -2.83
CA ASP A 80 2.65 -18.62 -2.61
C ASP A 80 2.93 -18.89 -1.12
N ILE A 81 2.60 -17.94 -0.24
CA ILE A 81 2.75 -18.08 1.22
C ILE A 81 1.44 -18.46 1.93
N GLY A 82 0.39 -18.81 1.18
CA GLY A 82 -0.87 -19.33 1.72
C GLY A 82 -1.81 -18.27 2.32
N ILE A 83 -1.64 -16.98 2.01
CA ILE A 83 -2.59 -15.95 2.42
C ILE A 83 -3.83 -16.04 1.53
N PRO A 84 -5.04 -16.17 2.09
CA PRO A 84 -6.27 -16.19 1.31
C PRO A 84 -6.61 -14.79 0.77
N LEU A 85 -7.34 -14.74 -0.35
CA LEU A 85 -7.67 -13.51 -1.08
C LEU A 85 -8.18 -12.38 -0.18
N HIS A 86 -9.15 -12.68 0.70
CA HIS A 86 -9.76 -11.67 1.55
C HIS A 86 -8.74 -11.02 2.52
N GLU A 87 -7.76 -11.79 3.00
CA GLU A 87 -6.68 -11.26 3.84
C GLU A 87 -5.61 -10.53 3.03
N ALA A 88 -5.33 -10.94 1.79
CA ALA A 88 -4.43 -10.22 0.90
C ALA A 88 -4.98 -8.80 0.62
N ILE A 89 -6.24 -8.69 0.23
CA ILE A 89 -6.90 -7.39 0.00
C ILE A 89 -6.96 -6.57 1.30
N TYR A 90 -7.34 -7.19 2.42
CA TYR A 90 -7.46 -6.46 3.67
C TYR A 90 -6.10 -6.00 4.22
N GLY A 91 -5.04 -6.81 4.08
CA GLY A 91 -3.67 -6.44 4.39
C GLY A 91 -3.19 -5.23 3.59
N LEU A 92 -3.47 -5.19 2.27
CA LEU A 92 -3.20 -4.03 1.42
C LEU A 92 -3.96 -2.78 1.87
N ASN A 93 -5.25 -2.92 2.20
CA ASN A 93 -6.06 -1.82 2.73
C ASN A 93 -5.51 -1.28 4.06
N LEU A 94 -4.97 -2.15 4.91
CA LEU A 94 -4.31 -1.74 6.14
C LEU A 94 -3.00 -0.99 5.85
N MET A 95 -2.20 -1.38 4.85
CA MET A 95 -1.01 -0.60 4.46
C MET A 95 -1.41 0.83 4.08
N ARG A 96 -2.45 0.97 3.25
CA ARG A 96 -3.03 2.27 2.90
C ARG A 96 -3.39 3.08 4.14
N ARG A 97 -4.11 2.45 5.09
CA ARG A 97 -4.59 3.11 6.30
C ARG A 97 -3.43 3.61 7.17
N HIS A 98 -2.36 2.83 7.31
CA HIS A 98 -1.21 3.23 8.12
C HIS A 98 -0.45 4.40 7.52
N MET A 99 -0.38 4.49 6.19
CA MET A 99 0.10 5.69 5.52
C MET A 99 -0.76 6.93 5.88
N TRP A 100 -2.10 6.83 5.81
CA TRP A 100 -3.01 7.94 6.17
C TRP A 100 -2.97 8.35 7.65
N LEU A 101 -2.66 7.41 8.55
CA LEU A 101 -2.63 7.65 10.00
C LEU A 101 -1.31 8.24 10.49
N TYR A 102 -0.30 8.35 9.63
CA TYR A 102 0.99 8.91 10.02
C TYR A 102 0.88 10.41 10.35
N ALA A 103 1.49 10.86 11.45
CA ALA A 103 1.27 12.20 11.99
C ALA A 103 1.69 13.31 11.00
N ASP A 104 2.86 13.16 10.39
CA ASP A 104 3.37 14.13 9.40
C ASP A 104 2.52 14.14 8.13
N PHE A 105 1.91 12.99 7.81
CA PHE A 105 0.97 12.90 6.71
C PHE A 105 -0.29 13.71 7.00
N GLN A 106 -0.83 13.62 8.23
CA GLN A 106 -2.00 14.40 8.65
C GLN A 106 -1.71 15.90 8.71
N ALA A 107 -0.49 16.29 9.07
CA ALA A 107 -0.06 17.68 9.12
C ALA A 107 -0.13 18.39 7.75
N ILE A 108 0.13 17.67 6.65
CA ILE A 108 0.01 18.20 5.27
C ILE A 108 -1.42 18.68 4.97
N PHE A 109 -2.45 18.01 5.50
CA PHE A 109 -3.85 18.36 5.23
C PHE A 109 -4.34 19.58 6.03
N ILE A 110 -3.63 19.94 7.09
CA ILE A 110 -3.93 21.11 7.93
C ILE A 110 -3.37 22.38 7.28
N ASP A 111 -2.31 22.27 6.47
CA ASP A 111 -1.76 23.38 5.71
C ASP A 111 -2.61 23.68 4.45
N ALA A 112 -3.25 24.85 4.44
CA ALA A 112 -4.17 25.26 3.38
C ALA A 112 -3.49 25.42 2.00
N LEU A 113 -2.17 25.67 1.97
CA LEU A 113 -1.43 25.84 0.72
C LEU A 113 -1.28 24.51 -0.05
N GLU A 114 -1.24 23.39 0.67
CA GLU A 114 -0.97 22.06 0.12
C GLU A 114 -2.26 21.23 -0.08
N HIS A 115 -3.40 21.75 0.36
CA HIS A 115 -4.66 21.03 0.42
C HIS A 115 -5.12 20.47 -0.95
N ASN A 116 -5.04 21.27 -2.03
CA ASN A 116 -5.47 20.81 -3.37
C ASN A 116 -4.55 19.72 -3.93
N GLN A 117 -3.22 19.86 -3.76
CA GLN A 117 -2.25 18.84 -4.16
C GLN A 117 -2.42 17.55 -3.35
N ALA A 118 -2.75 17.70 -2.07
CA ALA A 118 -3.04 16.57 -1.19
C ALA A 118 -4.29 15.81 -1.65
N ILE A 119 -5.37 16.51 -2.02
CA ILE A 119 -6.60 15.91 -2.60
C ILE A 119 -6.28 15.13 -3.89
N ASP A 120 -5.55 15.73 -4.84
CA ASP A 120 -5.18 15.06 -6.09
C ASP A 120 -4.40 13.77 -5.83
N SER A 121 -3.54 13.80 -4.81
CA SER A 121 -2.75 12.65 -4.39
C SER A 121 -3.62 11.55 -3.78
N ILE A 122 -4.63 11.92 -2.97
CA ILE A 122 -5.63 10.96 -2.47
C ILE A 122 -6.33 10.28 -3.65
N MET A 123 -6.81 11.05 -4.63
CA MET A 123 -7.55 10.52 -5.77
C MET A 123 -6.71 9.54 -6.59
N ARG A 124 -5.43 9.84 -6.81
CA ARG A 124 -4.49 8.92 -7.49
C ARG A 124 -4.27 7.62 -6.71
N ILE A 125 -4.12 7.72 -5.39
CA ILE A 125 -3.94 6.54 -4.52
C ILE A 125 -5.22 5.70 -4.50
N MET A 126 -6.40 6.34 -4.46
CA MET A 126 -7.68 5.65 -4.50
C MET A 126 -7.82 4.84 -5.79
N LEU A 127 -7.61 5.47 -6.94
CA LEU A 127 -7.67 4.81 -8.24
C LEU A 127 -6.66 3.66 -8.36
N MET A 128 -5.43 3.87 -7.89
CA MET A 128 -4.40 2.83 -7.87
C MET A 128 -4.81 1.62 -7.03
N MET A 129 -5.44 1.86 -5.88
CA MET A 129 -5.90 0.79 -4.98
C MET A 129 -7.12 0.05 -5.54
N ASP A 130 -8.01 0.74 -6.25
CA ASP A 130 -9.15 0.10 -6.94
C ASP A 130 -8.64 -0.88 -8.01
N TYR A 131 -7.64 -0.49 -8.79
CA TYR A 131 -6.98 -1.40 -9.74
C TYR A 131 -6.24 -2.53 -9.04
N ALA A 132 -5.55 -2.25 -7.93
CA ALA A 132 -4.88 -3.28 -7.15
C ALA A 132 -5.84 -4.39 -6.71
N VAL A 133 -7.00 -4.02 -6.17
CA VAL A 133 -8.02 -4.97 -5.71
C VAL A 133 -8.55 -5.81 -6.87
N TYR A 134 -8.82 -5.20 -8.02
CA TYR A 134 -9.25 -5.92 -9.22
C TYR A 134 -8.22 -6.96 -9.66
N GLU A 135 -6.97 -6.55 -9.86
CA GLU A 135 -5.89 -7.43 -10.35
C GLU A 135 -5.57 -8.56 -9.37
N ILE A 136 -5.55 -8.27 -8.06
CA ILE A 136 -5.35 -9.30 -7.02
C ILE A 136 -6.50 -10.31 -7.04
N THR A 137 -7.75 -9.84 -7.14
CA THR A 137 -8.92 -10.71 -7.21
C THR A 137 -8.87 -11.61 -8.44
N GLN A 138 -8.58 -11.04 -9.61
CA GLN A 138 -8.47 -11.79 -10.85
C GLN A 138 -7.38 -12.87 -10.77
N TYR A 139 -6.21 -12.53 -10.24
CA TYR A 139 -5.13 -13.51 -10.06
C TYR A 139 -5.55 -14.69 -9.19
N TYR A 140 -6.22 -14.45 -8.06
CA TYR A 140 -6.67 -15.54 -7.19
C TYR A 140 -7.77 -16.39 -7.82
N LEU A 141 -8.64 -15.81 -8.65
CA LEU A 141 -9.66 -16.57 -9.40
C LEU A 141 -9.02 -17.49 -10.45
N ASP A 142 -8.01 -17.02 -11.17
CA ASP A 142 -7.31 -17.80 -12.21
C ASP A 142 -6.42 -18.93 -11.65
N LYS A 143 -6.18 -18.94 -10.34
CA LYS A 143 -5.34 -19.91 -9.63
C LYS A 143 -6.12 -20.93 -8.78
N GLN A 144 -7.45 -20.81 -8.74
CA GLN A 144 -8.33 -21.86 -8.19
C GLN A 144 -8.32 -23.10 -9.07
#